data_AF-A0A699TST5-F1
#
_entry.id   AF-A0A699TST5-F1
#
_cell.length_a   1.000
_cell.length_b   1.000
_cell.length_c   1.000
_cell.angle_alpha   90.00
_cell.angle_beta   90.00
_cell.angle_gamma   90.00
#
_symmetry.space_group_name_H-M   'P 1'
#
loop_
_entity.id
_entity.type
_entity.pdbx_description
1 polymer ?
#
loop_
_entity_poly.entity_id
_entity_poly.type
_entity_poly.pdbx_seq_one_letter_code
_entity_poly.pdbx_strand_id
1 'polypeptide(L)'
;VVRFRKREKLNPRYVGPFKVLEEVGKVAYKLKLPEELSRVHNTFHVSNLKKCHADEPLAVPLDGLHFDDKLHFVEEPVEIVDREVKRLK
;
A
#
# COMPACT_ATOMS: atom_id res chain seq x y z
N VAL A 1 -2.35 13.63 1.93
CA VAL A 1 -1.71 12.29 2.01
C VAL A 1 -2.44 11.37 1.06
N VAL A 2 -1.80 11.00 -0.04
CA VAL A 2 -2.33 10.01 -0.98
C VAL A 2 -2.39 8.66 -0.26
N ARG A 3 -3.54 7.99 -0.31
CA ARG A 3 -3.71 6.65 0.28
C ARG A 3 -3.82 5.65 -0.85
N PHE A 4 -3.11 4.55 -0.69
CA PHE A 4 -3.39 3.35 -1.45
C PHE A 4 -4.59 2.65 -0.81
N ARG A 5 -5.46 2.06 -1.64
CA ARG A 5 -6.73 1.40 -1.28
C ARG A 5 -7.87 2.33 -0.84
N LYS A 6 -9.09 1.77 -0.81
CA LYS A 6 -10.26 2.46 -0.26
C LYS A 6 -10.08 2.71 1.24
N ARG A 7 -10.61 3.83 1.71
CA ARG A 7 -10.65 4.16 3.13
C ARG A 7 -11.72 3.31 3.80
N GLU A 8 -11.33 2.13 4.23
CA GLU A 8 -12.16 1.26 5.06
C GLU A 8 -11.58 1.15 6.47
N LYS A 9 -12.39 0.69 7.41
CA LYS A 9 -11.99 0.54 8.80
C LYS A 9 -10.95 -0.58 8.89
N LEU A 10 -9.90 -0.38 9.68
CA LEU A 10 -8.82 -1.36 9.92
C LEU A 10 -7.88 -1.65 8.73
N ASN A 11 -8.07 -1.00 7.56
CA ASN A 11 -7.14 -1.18 6.44
C ASN A 11 -5.78 -0.51 6.69
N PRO A 12 -4.67 -1.13 6.24
CA PRO A 12 -3.34 -0.54 6.31
C PRO A 12 -3.30 0.82 5.59
N ARG A 13 -2.68 1.81 6.22
CA ARG A 13 -2.52 3.15 5.63
C ARG A 13 -1.41 3.22 4.57
N TYR A 14 -0.41 2.35 4.71
CA TYR A 14 0.77 2.29 3.86
C TYR A 14 0.87 0.89 3.26
N VAL A 15 1.43 0.80 2.06
CA VAL A 15 1.68 -0.46 1.37
C VAL A 15 3.17 -0.70 1.39
N GLY A 16 3.56 -1.95 1.64
CA GLY A 16 4.88 -2.50 1.32
C GLY A 16 6.11 -1.78 1.93
N PRO A 17 7.07 -2.51 2.50
CA PRO A 17 8.41 -1.97 2.56
C PRO A 17 9.01 -1.94 1.15
N PHE A 18 9.38 -0.76 0.67
CA PHE A 18 10.13 -0.60 -0.58
C PHE A 18 11.56 -0.15 -0.29
N LYS A 19 12.52 -0.66 -1.05
CA LYS A 19 13.93 -0.24 -0.93
C LYS A 19 14.11 1.13 -1.58
N VAL A 20 14.83 2.03 -0.94
CA VAL A 20 15.26 3.29 -1.56
C VAL A 20 16.40 2.99 -2.52
N LEU A 21 16.26 3.42 -3.78
CA LEU A 21 17.29 3.33 -4.80
C LEU A 21 18.20 4.56 -4.79
N GLU A 22 17.61 5.75 -4.67
CA GLU A 22 18.32 7.02 -4.78
C GLU A 22 17.57 8.12 -4.00
N GLU A 23 18.31 9.08 -3.47
CA GLU A 23 17.76 10.33 -2.92
C GLU A 23 17.75 11.40 -4.02
N VAL A 24 16.56 11.80 -4.46
CA VAL A 24 16.36 12.85 -5.47
C VAL A 24 16.22 14.19 -4.76
N GLY A 25 17.35 14.65 -4.22
CA GLY A 25 17.41 15.86 -3.39
C GLY A 25 16.73 15.69 -2.03
N LYS A 26 16.61 16.79 -1.28
CA LYS A 26 16.24 16.77 0.15
C LYS A 26 14.81 16.28 0.46
N VAL A 27 13.94 16.21 -0.54
CA VAL A 27 12.50 16.03 -0.35
C VAL A 27 11.89 14.90 -1.15
N ALA A 28 12.68 14.16 -1.94
CA ALA A 28 12.17 13.07 -2.75
C ALA A 28 13.13 11.88 -2.78
N TYR A 29 12.56 10.68 -2.84
CA TYR A 29 13.31 9.43 -2.94
C TYR A 29 12.77 8.61 -4.10
N LYS A 30 13.68 7.96 -4.83
CA LYS A 30 13.35 6.89 -5.77
C LYS A 30 13.28 5.58 -5.02
N LEU A 31 12.22 4.82 -5.23
CA LEU A 31 11.99 3.52 -4.63
C LEU A 31 12.13 2.40 -5.67
N LYS A 32 12.57 1.23 -5.24
CA LYS A 32 12.48 0.00 -6.01
C LYS A 32 11.06 -0.52 -5.90
N LEU A 33 10.24 -0.16 -6.88
CA LEU A 33 8.89 -0.68 -7.02
C LEU A 33 8.93 -2.05 -7.71
N PRO A 34 8.06 -2.98 -7.32
CA PRO A 34 7.89 -4.25 -8.01
C PRO A 34 7.02 -4.06 -9.27
N GLU A 35 6.96 -5.09 -10.11
CA GLU A 35 6.42 -4.98 -11.47
C GLU A 35 4.91 -4.67 -11.51
N GLU A 36 4.18 -5.07 -10.46
CA GLU A 36 2.75 -4.76 -10.26
C GLU A 36 2.52 -3.24 -10.14
N LEU A 37 3.57 -2.49 -9.74
CA LEU A 37 3.57 -1.04 -9.61
C LEU A 37 4.25 -0.31 -10.78
N SER A 38 4.54 -1.00 -11.89
CA SER A 38 5.28 -0.43 -13.04
C SER A 38 4.64 0.83 -13.63
N ARG A 39 3.31 0.98 -13.53
CA ARG A 39 2.57 2.18 -13.99
C ARG A 39 2.76 3.39 -13.07
N VAL A 40 3.22 3.19 -11.84
CA VAL A 40 3.41 4.25 -10.84
C VAL A 40 4.83 4.82 -10.95
N HIS A 41 4.96 6.14 -10.92
CA HIS A 41 6.27 6.77 -10.84
C HIS A 41 7.01 6.33 -9.58
N ASN A 42 8.24 5.87 -9.75
CA ASN A 42 9.06 5.37 -8.65
C ASN A 42 9.63 6.46 -7.75
N THR A 43 9.41 7.75 -8.05
CA THR A 43 9.90 8.88 -7.26
C THR A 43 8.78 9.44 -6.39
N PHE A 44 9.00 9.47 -5.07
CA PHE A 44 8.01 9.89 -4.09
C PHE A 44 8.54 11.02 -3.21
N HIS A 45 7.67 11.98 -2.90
CA HIS A 45 7.94 13.01 -1.90
C HIS A 45 7.96 12.42 -0.48
N VAL A 46 8.85 12.92 0.39
CA VAL A 46 9.04 12.44 1.78
C VAL A 46 7.76 12.39 2.61
N SER A 47 6.81 13.29 2.37
CA SER A 47 5.53 13.31 3.08
C SER A 47 4.63 12.11 2.80
N ASN A 48 4.86 11.40 1.69
CA ASN A 48 4.11 10.21 1.31
C ASN A 48 4.80 8.92 1.79
N LEU A 49 6.01 9.02 2.33
CA LEU A 49 6.81 7.90 2.80
C LEU A 49 6.72 7.80 4.34
N LYS A 50 6.87 6.58 4.84
CA LYS A 50 7.05 6.31 6.26
C LYS A 50 8.21 5.34 6.42
N LYS A 51 9.15 5.67 7.31
CA LYS A 51 10.29 4.79 7.60
C LYS A 51 9.76 3.45 8.12
N CYS A 52 10.15 2.37 7.45
CA CYS A 52 9.88 1.02 7.93
C CYS A 52 10.94 0.66 8.99
N HIS A 53 10.50 0.21 10.16
CA HIS A 53 11.36 -0.22 11.26
C HIS A 53 11.39 -1.75 11.42
N ALA A 54 10.68 -2.48 10.57
CA ALA A 54 10.69 -3.94 10.61
C ALA A 54 11.96 -4.45 9.92
N ASP A 55 12.69 -5.33 10.60
CA ASP A 55 13.89 -6.01 10.08
C ASP A 55 13.54 -7.07 9.02
N GLU A 56 12.27 -7.48 8.96
CA GLU A 56 11.71 -8.48 8.05
C GLU A 56 10.53 -7.87 7.28
N PRO A 57 10.30 -8.22 6.00
CA PRO A 57 9.15 -7.69 5.28
C PRO A 57 7.88 -8.35 5.83
N LEU A 58 7.29 -7.74 6.85
CA LEU A 58 5.85 -7.81 7.12
C LEU A 58 5.10 -7.08 5.99
N ALA A 59 5.42 -7.43 4.75
CA ALA A 59 4.84 -6.89 3.56
C ALA A 59 3.40 -7.36 3.54
N VAL A 60 2.48 -6.42 3.69
CA VAL A 60 1.11 -6.63 3.23
C VAL A 60 1.22 -7.14 1.78
N PRO A 61 0.67 -8.33 1.46
CA PRO A 61 0.76 -8.90 0.13
C PRO A 61 0.33 -7.88 -0.92
N LEU A 62 1.15 -7.73 -1.95
CA LEU A 62 0.84 -6.90 -3.11
C LEU A 62 -0.08 -7.63 -4.09
N ASP A 63 -0.36 -8.92 -3.87
CA ASP A 63 -1.13 -9.81 -4.74
C ASP A 63 -2.55 -9.29 -5.09
N GLY A 64 -3.09 -8.35 -4.32
CA GLY A 64 -4.37 -7.68 -4.58
C GLY A 64 -4.26 -6.25 -5.10
N LEU A 65 -3.08 -5.80 -5.54
CA LEU A 65 -2.81 -4.42 -5.92
C LEU A 65 -2.84 -4.18 -7.43
N HIS A 66 -4.03 -4.34 -8.00
CA HIS A 66 -4.28 -4.12 -9.42
C HIS A 66 -4.74 -2.67 -9.67
N PHE A 67 -4.17 -2.02 -10.69
CA PHE A 67 -4.59 -0.67 -11.11
C PHE A 67 -5.41 -0.74 -12.38
N ASP A 68 -6.57 -0.08 -12.39
CA ASP A 68 -7.33 0.15 -13.61
C ASP A 68 -6.59 1.12 -14.55
N ASP A 69 -7.10 1.30 -15.78
CA ASP A 69 -6.52 2.23 -16.76
C ASP A 69 -6.57 3.71 -16.35
N LYS A 70 -7.30 4.01 -15.27
CA LYS A 70 -7.39 5.34 -14.66
C LYS A 70 -6.52 5.45 -13.40
N LEU A 71 -5.65 4.46 -13.14
CA LEU A 71 -4.78 4.34 -11.98
C LEU A 71 -5.52 4.25 -10.63
N HIS A 72 -6.77 3.82 -10.62
CA HIS A 72 -7.48 3.46 -9.39
C HIS A 72 -7.12 2.06 -8.95
N PHE A 73 -7.02 1.89 -7.64
CA PHE A 73 -6.84 0.59 -7.02
C PHE A 73 -8.13 -0.23 -7.08
N VAL A 74 -8.04 -1.46 -7.60
CA VAL A 74 -9.13 -2.44 -7.62
C VAL A 74 -8.86 -3.48 -6.54
N GLU A 75 -9.66 -3.46 -5.46
CA GLU A 75 -9.62 -4.50 -4.43
C GLU A 75 -10.57 -5.62 -4.84
N GLU A 76 -10.10 -6.87 -4.89
CA GLU A 76 -10.99 -8.03 -4.98
C GLU A 76 -11.64 -8.27 -3.60
N PRO A 77 -12.99 -8.29 -3.52
CA PRO A 77 -13.67 -8.54 -2.26
C PRO A 77 -13.40 -9.98 -1.81
N VAL A 78 -12.76 -10.14 -0.65
CA VAL A 78 -12.63 -11.45 0.02
C VAL A 78 -13.97 -11.79 0.68
N GLU A 79 -14.48 -12.98 0.41
CA GLU A 79 -15.72 -13.45 1.03
C GLU A 79 -15.58 -13.57 2.55
N ILE A 80 -16.56 -13.03 3.29
CA ILE A 80 -16.63 -13.16 4.74
C ILE A 80 -17.19 -14.54 5.05
N VAL A 81 -16.32 -15.48 5.45
CA VAL A 81 -16.69 -16.89 5.70
C VAL A 81 -17.46 -17.08 7.00
N ASP A 82 -17.30 -16.21 7.98
CA ASP A 82 -18.00 -16.33 9.27
C ASP A 82 -18.38 -14.96 9.86
N ARG A 83 -19.61 -14.87 10.38
CA ARG A 83 -20.19 -13.65 10.98
C ARG A 83 -20.94 -14.02 12.25
N GLU A 84 -20.30 -13.83 13.40
CA GLU A 84 -20.94 -14.06 14.69
C GLU A 84 -21.84 -12.86 15.07
N VAL A 85 -23.14 -13.12 15.28
CA VAL A 85 -24.13 -12.09 15.64
C VAL A 85 -24.41 -12.18 17.14
N LYS A 86 -23.80 -11.30 17.93
CA LYS A 86 -24.08 -11.22 19.38
C LYS A 86 -25.35 -10.42 19.65
N ARG A 87 -26.40 -11.08 20.14
CA ARG A 87 -27.57 -10.39 20.71
C ARG A 87 -27.24 -9.99 22.15
N LEU A 88 -27.25 -8.69 22.41
CA LEU A 88 -27.16 -8.16 23.78
C LEU A 88 -28.54 -8.30 24.45
N LYS A 89 -28.53 -8.66 25.74
CA LYS A 89 -29.71 -8.89 26.58
C LYS A 89 -30.16 -7.60 27.23
#